data_AF-D6U7A3-F1
#
_entry.id   AF-D6U7A3-F1
#
_cell.length_a   1.000
_cell.length_b   1.000
_cell.length_c   1.000
_cell.angle_alpha   90.00
_cell.angle_beta   90.00
_cell.angle_gamma   90.00
#
_symmetry.space_group_name_H-M   'P 1'
#
loop_
_entity.id
_entity.type
_entity.pdbx_description
1 polymer ?
#
loop_
_entity_poly.entity_id
_entity_poly.type
_entity_poly.pdbx_seq_one_letter_code
_entity_poly.pdbx_strand_id
1 'polypeptide(L)'
;MATLVHFLQRRFQISSYIVSHSQLLLRSVKTKMFPTRIDVLFKPVDWICLPTHFNGLIVEAANPEQARIISTLSGISLDQSESFWVLRGGECEGYVVASVYFIDESTREDNEPDIWNEPLHWERESPTRPAYWREQGLHYGIRLWKAPPKLDLDFLDIVILHYRVIFADMPEELITAFIEGMKAGYAQPQPDKEPH
;
A
#
# COMPACT_ATOMS: atom_id res chain seq x y z
N MET A 1 24.32 -11.00 -12.52
CA MET A 1 23.16 -10.19 -12.09
C MET A 1 23.33 -9.95 -10.60
N ALA A 2 23.00 -8.76 -10.09
CA ALA A 2 23.14 -8.47 -8.68
C ALA A 2 21.89 -8.94 -7.95
N THR A 3 22.06 -9.91 -7.04
CA THR A 3 20.97 -10.38 -6.19
C THR A 3 20.67 -9.33 -5.12
N LEU A 4 19.40 -8.91 -5.04
CA LEU A 4 18.95 -7.83 -4.17
C LEU A 4 18.24 -8.34 -2.92
N VAL A 5 17.54 -9.47 -3.06
CA VAL A 5 16.87 -10.19 -1.96
C VAL A 5 17.21 -11.66 -2.08
N HIS A 6 17.50 -12.32 -0.95
CA HIS A 6 17.93 -13.71 -0.94
C HIS A 6 17.49 -14.47 0.33
N PHE A 7 16.34 -15.14 0.26
CA PHE A 7 15.73 -15.91 1.34
C PHE A 7 15.41 -17.35 0.91
N LEU A 8 16.41 -18.22 0.78
CA LEU A 8 16.24 -19.56 0.19
C LEU A 8 15.43 -20.55 1.04
N GLN A 9 15.37 -20.36 2.36
CA GLN A 9 14.76 -21.31 3.29
C GLN A 9 13.33 -20.92 3.70
N ARG A 10 12.83 -19.78 3.23
CA ARG A 10 11.53 -19.23 3.63
C ARG A 10 10.52 -19.35 2.51
N ARG A 11 9.25 -19.59 2.85
CA ARG A 11 8.14 -19.58 1.90
C ARG A 11 7.51 -18.20 1.86
N PHE A 12 7.38 -17.64 0.67
CA PHE A 12 6.68 -16.36 0.45
C PHE A 12 5.36 -16.60 -0.27
N GLN A 13 4.37 -15.77 0.03
CA GLN A 13 3.08 -15.76 -0.67
C GLN A 13 2.62 -14.33 -0.95
N ILE A 14 1.78 -14.15 -1.95
CA ILE A 14 1.10 -12.86 -2.17
C ILE A 14 0.20 -12.61 -0.97
N SER A 15 0.50 -11.55 -0.22
CA SER A 15 -0.26 -11.18 0.97
C SER A 15 -1.36 -10.19 0.64
N SER A 16 -1.04 -9.17 -0.15
CA SER A 16 -2.00 -8.14 -0.57
C SER A 16 -1.54 -7.43 -1.84
N TYR A 17 -2.51 -6.93 -2.59
CA TYR A 17 -2.30 -5.92 -3.62
C TYR A 17 -3.27 -4.76 -3.38
N ILE A 18 -2.74 -3.56 -3.16
CA ILE A 18 -3.55 -2.38 -2.85
C ILE A 18 -3.57 -1.46 -4.06
N VAL A 19 -4.73 -1.45 -4.71
CA VAL A 19 -4.97 -0.75 -5.98
C VAL A 19 -4.74 0.76 -5.84
N SER A 20 -5.18 1.38 -4.73
CA SER A 20 -5.05 2.84 -4.52
C SER A 20 -3.60 3.31 -4.41
N HIS A 21 -2.66 2.39 -4.17
CA HIS A 21 -1.25 2.69 -3.98
C HIS A 21 -0.35 1.94 -4.97
N SER A 22 -0.94 1.19 -5.92
CA SER A 22 -0.23 0.26 -6.81
C SER A 22 0.83 -0.54 -6.06
N GLN A 23 0.44 -1.17 -4.97
CA GLN A 23 1.37 -1.72 -3.98
C GLN A 23 1.20 -3.23 -3.86
N LEU A 24 2.25 -3.99 -4.15
CA LEU A 24 2.28 -5.44 -4.02
C LEU A 24 3.11 -5.85 -2.81
N LEU A 25 2.53 -6.69 -1.95
CA LEU A 25 3.19 -7.22 -0.75
C LEU A 25 3.33 -8.74 -0.84
N LEU A 26 4.57 -9.23 -0.75
CA LEU A 26 4.88 -10.64 -0.53
C LEU A 26 5.26 -10.86 0.93
N ARG A 27 4.72 -11.91 1.56
CA ARG A 27 4.94 -12.20 2.99
C ARG A 27 5.45 -13.60 3.21
N SER A 28 6.49 -13.73 4.03
CA SER A 28 6.85 -14.96 4.74
C SER A 28 6.34 -14.85 6.17
N VAL A 29 5.43 -15.75 6.55
CA VAL A 29 4.85 -15.83 7.89
C VAL A 29 5.80 -16.43 8.92
N LYS A 30 5.47 -16.25 10.20
CA LYS A 30 6.20 -16.86 11.31
C LYS A 30 6.01 -18.38 11.31
N THR A 31 7.06 -19.10 11.69
CA THR A 31 7.03 -20.55 11.90
C THR A 31 7.88 -20.91 13.12
N LYS A 32 7.83 -22.18 13.56
CA LYS A 32 8.73 -22.66 14.63
C LYS A 32 10.22 -22.51 14.29
N MET A 33 10.58 -22.61 13.01
CA MET A 33 11.97 -22.44 12.55
C MET A 33 12.32 -20.97 12.27
N PHE A 34 11.32 -20.14 11.97
CA PHE A 34 11.49 -18.74 11.60
C PHE A 34 10.60 -17.85 12.46
N PRO A 35 11.09 -17.33 13.60
CA PRO A 35 10.27 -16.61 14.57
C PRO A 35 9.88 -15.19 14.14
N THR A 36 10.34 -14.74 12.97
CA THR A 36 10.07 -13.42 12.39
C THR A 36 9.26 -13.54 11.10
N ARG A 37 8.43 -12.53 10.86
CA ARG A 37 7.73 -12.28 9.60
C ARG A 37 8.64 -11.45 8.69
N ILE A 38 8.64 -11.74 7.39
CA ILE A 38 9.34 -10.93 6.39
C ILE A 38 8.34 -10.46 5.35
N ASP A 39 8.30 -9.17 5.13
CA ASP A 39 7.50 -8.53 4.10
C ASP A 39 8.41 -7.94 3.02
N VAL A 40 8.12 -8.22 1.75
CA VAL A 40 8.78 -7.63 0.58
C VAL A 40 7.75 -6.84 -0.20
N LEU A 41 7.97 -5.54 -0.28
CA LEU A 41 7.09 -4.60 -0.94
C LEU A 41 7.62 -4.20 -2.31
N PHE A 42 6.73 -4.07 -3.30
CA PHE A 42 6.99 -3.39 -4.58
C PHE A 42 6.01 -2.23 -4.76
N LYS A 43 6.51 -1.06 -5.23
CA LYS A 43 5.69 0.15 -5.42
C LYS A 43 6.39 1.21 -6.31
N PRO A 44 5.63 2.06 -7.03
CA PRO A 44 4.34 1.70 -7.62
C PRO A 44 4.53 0.50 -8.56
N VAL A 45 3.50 -0.33 -8.69
CA VAL A 45 3.50 -1.55 -9.50
C VAL A 45 2.60 -1.35 -10.71
N ASP A 46 3.18 -1.54 -11.90
CA ASP A 46 2.45 -1.37 -13.16
C ASP A 46 2.03 -2.71 -13.76
N TRP A 47 2.76 -3.79 -13.43
CA TRP A 47 2.44 -5.13 -13.92
C TRP A 47 2.96 -6.23 -13.02
N ILE A 48 2.19 -7.33 -12.96
CA ILE A 48 2.45 -8.48 -12.10
C ILE A 48 2.20 -9.76 -12.91
N CYS A 49 3.18 -10.66 -12.91
CA CYS A 49 3.02 -12.03 -13.36
C CYS A 49 3.74 -12.95 -12.39
N LEU A 50 3.03 -13.44 -11.38
CA LEU A 50 3.62 -14.20 -10.28
C LEU A 50 2.82 -15.50 -10.01
N PRO A 51 3.49 -16.58 -9.58
CA PRO A 51 2.81 -17.64 -8.85
C PRO A 51 2.25 -17.09 -7.53
N THR A 52 1.26 -17.78 -6.97
CA THR A 52 0.66 -17.39 -5.68
C THR A 52 1.62 -17.53 -4.50
N HIS A 53 2.69 -18.32 -4.65
CA HIS A 53 3.70 -18.56 -3.63
C HIS A 53 5.05 -18.95 -4.22
N PHE A 54 6.09 -18.80 -3.41
CA PHE A 54 7.47 -19.16 -3.72
C PHE A 54 8.08 -19.96 -2.56
N ASN A 55 8.77 -21.06 -2.87
CA ASN A 55 9.58 -21.81 -1.90
C ASN A 55 11.03 -21.32 -1.99
N GLY A 56 11.44 -20.48 -1.04
CA GLY A 56 12.59 -19.60 -1.21
C GLY A 56 12.20 -18.36 -2.03
N LEU A 57 12.89 -17.24 -1.83
CA LEU A 57 12.70 -16.03 -2.64
C LEU A 57 14.04 -15.40 -2.99
N ILE A 58 14.28 -15.22 -4.29
CA ILE A 58 15.37 -14.44 -4.85
C ILE A 58 14.73 -13.33 -5.67
N VAL A 59 15.16 -12.08 -5.46
CA VAL A 59 14.73 -10.93 -6.27
C VAL A 59 15.95 -10.31 -6.94
N GLU A 60 15.84 -10.10 -8.24
CA GLU A 60 16.91 -9.56 -9.09
C GLU A 60 16.33 -8.53 -10.06
N ALA A 61 17.13 -7.52 -10.43
CA ALA A 61 16.82 -6.68 -11.57
C ALA A 61 16.93 -7.51 -12.86
N ALA A 62 15.95 -7.41 -13.76
CA ALA A 62 15.95 -8.15 -15.01
C ALA A 62 17.15 -7.75 -15.88
N ASN A 63 17.75 -8.74 -16.55
CA ASN A 63 18.75 -8.45 -17.57
C ASN A 63 18.07 -7.92 -18.86
N PRO A 64 18.83 -7.37 -19.84
CA PRO A 64 18.24 -6.82 -21.05
C PRO A 64 17.38 -7.80 -21.87
N GLU A 65 17.69 -9.10 -21.83
CA GLU A 65 16.90 -10.12 -22.53
C GLU A 65 15.56 -10.34 -21.83
N GLN A 66 15.58 -10.53 -20.51
CA GLN A 66 14.37 -10.65 -19.70
C GLN A 66 13.50 -9.40 -19.78
N ALA A 67 14.10 -8.21 -19.73
CA ALA A 67 13.39 -6.95 -19.89
C ALA A 67 12.62 -6.89 -21.21
N ARG A 68 13.22 -7.32 -22.34
CA ARG A 68 12.51 -7.40 -23.63
C ARG A 68 11.35 -8.39 -23.62
N ILE A 69 11.55 -9.56 -23.00
CA ILE A 69 10.48 -10.58 -22.88
C ILE A 69 9.33 -10.00 -22.08
N ILE A 70 9.62 -9.40 -20.93
CA ILE A 70 8.60 -8.80 -20.05
C ILE A 70 7.89 -7.67 -20.77
N SER A 71 8.60 -6.73 -21.42
CA SER A 71 7.97 -5.67 -22.24
C SER A 71 7.05 -6.22 -23.33
N THR A 72 7.43 -7.32 -23.97
CA THR A 72 6.61 -7.95 -25.01
C THR A 72 5.34 -8.57 -24.42
N LEU A 73 5.45 -9.21 -23.25
CA LEU A 73 4.35 -9.85 -22.55
C LEU A 73 3.39 -8.85 -21.89
N SER A 74 3.93 -7.79 -21.30
CA SER A 74 3.16 -6.79 -20.56
C SER A 74 2.59 -5.70 -21.45
N GLY A 75 3.19 -5.47 -22.64
CA GLY A 75 2.88 -4.32 -23.48
C GLY A 75 3.41 -2.99 -22.91
N ILE A 76 4.19 -3.04 -21.84
CA ILE A 76 4.73 -1.86 -21.15
C ILE A 76 6.10 -1.52 -21.74
N SER A 77 6.20 -0.29 -22.22
CA SER A 77 7.48 0.37 -22.47
C SER A 77 7.86 1.13 -21.21
N LEU A 78 9.00 0.80 -20.60
CA LEU A 78 9.46 1.51 -19.41
C LEU A 78 9.63 3.00 -19.70
N ASP A 79 9.22 3.83 -18.75
CA ASP A 79 9.81 5.15 -18.55
C ASP A 79 11.15 5.01 -17.80
N GLN A 80 11.89 6.11 -17.59
CA GLN A 80 13.21 6.04 -16.95
C GLN A 80 13.17 5.62 -15.47
N SER A 81 11.99 5.54 -14.85
CA SER A 81 11.80 5.33 -13.41
C SER A 81 11.35 3.91 -13.03
N GLU A 82 10.84 3.13 -13.97
CA GLU A 82 10.38 1.77 -13.71
C GLU A 82 11.51 0.74 -13.87
N SER A 83 11.47 -0.31 -13.04
CA SER A 83 12.39 -1.44 -13.11
C SER A 83 11.64 -2.76 -13.29
N PHE A 84 12.17 -3.63 -14.15
CA PHE A 84 11.74 -5.01 -14.25
C PHE A 84 12.42 -5.84 -13.15
N TRP A 85 11.62 -6.47 -12.31
CA TRP A 85 12.07 -7.36 -11.25
C TRP A 85 11.75 -8.81 -11.62
N VAL A 86 12.74 -9.69 -11.47
CA VAL A 86 12.60 -11.13 -11.63
C VAL A 86 12.60 -11.76 -10.23
N LEU A 87 11.57 -12.55 -9.95
CA LEU A 87 11.37 -13.24 -8.69
C LEU A 87 11.49 -14.74 -8.92
N ARG A 88 12.35 -15.41 -8.15
CA ARG A 88 12.59 -16.86 -8.26
C ARG A 88 12.43 -17.55 -6.92
N GLY A 89 11.86 -18.76 -6.93
CA GLY A 89 11.74 -19.61 -5.76
C GLY A 89 11.41 -21.04 -6.14
N GLY A 90 12.24 -21.99 -5.72
CA GLY A 90 12.14 -23.39 -6.16
C GLY A 90 12.23 -23.49 -7.68
N GLU A 91 11.23 -24.11 -8.30
CA GLU A 91 11.11 -24.24 -9.77
C GLU A 91 10.26 -23.13 -10.41
N CYS A 92 9.82 -22.14 -9.62
CA CYS A 92 8.95 -21.08 -10.11
C CYS A 92 9.74 -19.78 -10.37
N GLU A 93 9.40 -19.12 -11.48
CA GLU A 93 9.84 -17.78 -11.83
C GLU A 93 8.60 -16.90 -12.06
N GLY A 94 8.70 -15.63 -11.66
CA GLY A 94 7.70 -14.61 -11.94
C GLY A 94 8.34 -13.23 -12.05
N TYR A 95 7.52 -12.24 -12.39
CA TYR A 95 7.96 -10.92 -12.77
C TYR A 95 7.08 -9.83 -12.14
N VAL A 96 7.70 -8.71 -11.78
CA VAL A 96 7.02 -7.49 -11.35
C VAL A 96 7.63 -6.30 -12.08
N VAL A 97 6.81 -5.39 -12.58
CA VAL A 97 7.24 -4.07 -13.03
C VAL A 97 6.92 -3.10 -11.90
N ALA A 98 7.95 -2.49 -11.32
CA ALA A 98 7.77 -1.50 -10.27
C ALA A 98 8.96 -0.56 -10.18
N SER A 99 8.76 0.67 -9.68
CA SER A 99 9.87 1.61 -9.53
C SER A 99 10.83 1.23 -8.40
N VAL A 100 10.31 0.78 -7.24
CA VAL A 100 11.13 0.44 -6.07
C VAL A 100 10.64 -0.81 -5.35
N TYR A 101 11.52 -1.36 -4.51
CA TYR A 101 11.19 -2.41 -3.55
C TYR A 101 11.66 -2.05 -2.13
N PHE A 102 10.98 -2.59 -1.11
CA PHE A 102 11.36 -2.46 0.30
C PHE A 102 11.25 -3.80 1.02
N ILE A 103 11.97 -3.94 2.13
CA ILE A 103 11.94 -5.13 2.97
C ILE A 103 11.71 -4.71 4.41
N ASP A 104 10.85 -5.44 5.12
CA ASP A 104 10.73 -5.39 6.56
C ASP A 104 10.86 -6.81 7.12
N GLU A 105 11.68 -6.98 8.15
CA GLU A 105 11.70 -8.17 8.99
C GLU A 105 11.31 -7.76 10.41
N SER A 106 10.25 -8.36 10.93
CA SER A 106 9.69 -7.98 12.23
C SER A 106 9.15 -9.17 13.01
N THR A 107 8.95 -8.96 14.31
CA THR A 107 8.33 -9.95 15.21
C THR A 107 6.80 -9.88 15.24
N ARG A 108 6.22 -8.97 14.44
CA ARG A 108 4.78 -8.75 14.31
C ARG A 108 4.02 -10.02 13.98
N GLU A 109 2.80 -10.13 14.49
CA GLU A 109 1.92 -11.27 14.21
C GLU A 109 1.44 -11.26 12.75
N ASP A 110 1.08 -12.44 12.21
CA ASP A 110 0.77 -12.57 10.78
C ASP A 110 -0.47 -11.75 10.35
N ASN A 111 -1.38 -11.47 11.29
CA ASN A 111 -2.59 -10.68 11.11
C ASN A 111 -2.41 -9.18 11.44
N GLU A 112 -1.25 -8.77 11.96
CA GLU A 112 -0.95 -7.35 12.16
C GLU A 112 -0.67 -6.67 10.80
N PRO A 113 -1.05 -5.39 10.63
CA PRO A 113 -0.78 -4.67 9.40
C PRO A 113 0.72 -4.64 9.07
N ASP A 114 1.06 -4.44 7.80
CA ASP A 114 2.43 -4.11 7.39
C ASP A 114 2.75 -2.63 7.68
N ILE A 115 4.04 -2.26 7.67
CA ILE A 115 4.48 -0.90 8.04
C ILE A 115 4.13 0.15 6.96
N TRP A 116 3.77 -0.28 5.75
CA TRP A 116 3.56 0.61 4.61
C TRP A 116 2.08 0.89 4.36
N ASN A 117 1.20 0.02 4.87
CA ASN A 117 -0.25 0.20 4.91
C ASN A 117 -0.74 0.58 6.30
N GLU A 118 0.16 0.99 7.18
CA GLU A 118 -0.29 1.79 8.30
C GLU A 118 -0.89 3.07 7.73
N PRO A 119 -2.20 3.31 7.88
CA PRO A 119 -2.62 4.68 7.83
C PRO A 119 -1.88 5.29 9.04
N LEU A 120 -0.97 6.25 8.80
CA LEU A 120 -0.01 6.93 9.71
C LEU A 120 -0.45 7.16 11.18
N HIS A 121 -0.93 6.17 11.93
CA HIS A 121 -1.70 6.41 13.14
C HIS A 121 -1.77 5.29 14.16
N TRP A 122 -1.33 4.04 13.93
CA TRP A 122 -1.66 3.03 14.95
C TRP A 122 -0.77 2.94 16.19
N GLU A 123 0.54 3.27 16.23
CA GLU A 123 1.29 3.10 17.50
C GLU A 123 2.49 4.06 17.73
N ARG A 124 2.18 5.24 18.25
CA ARG A 124 2.85 5.75 19.46
C ARG A 124 1.72 6.19 20.39
N GLU A 125 1.64 5.64 21.59
CA GLU A 125 0.75 6.15 22.62
C GLU A 125 1.01 7.64 22.81
N SER A 126 0.21 8.50 22.19
CA SER A 126 0.24 9.92 22.49
C SER A 126 -0.52 10.10 23.81
N PRO A 127 0.11 10.63 24.88
CA PRO A 127 -0.53 10.84 26.18
C PRO A 127 -1.66 11.90 26.17
N THR A 128 -2.14 12.29 24.99
CA THR A 128 -3.08 13.40 24.75
C THR A 128 -4.44 12.95 24.22
N ARG A 129 -4.88 11.71 24.43
CA ARG A 129 -6.23 11.28 23.99
C ARG A 129 -7.33 11.81 24.93
N PRO A 130 -8.31 12.61 24.45
CA PRO A 130 -9.45 13.04 25.27
C PRO A 130 -10.36 11.86 25.65
N ALA A 131 -10.85 11.83 26.89
CA ALA A 131 -11.64 10.71 27.44
C ALA A 131 -12.93 10.41 26.63
N TYR A 132 -13.58 11.44 26.07
CA TYR A 132 -14.86 11.31 25.38
C TYR A 132 -14.80 10.47 24.08
N TRP A 133 -13.62 10.25 23.50
CA TRP A 133 -13.46 9.44 22.28
C TRP A 133 -13.70 7.95 22.55
N ARG A 134 -13.34 7.47 23.75
CA ARG A 134 -13.53 6.07 24.16
C ARG A 134 -15.00 5.73 24.36
N GLU A 135 -15.78 6.68 24.89
CA GLU A 135 -17.20 6.50 25.20
C GLU A 135 -18.07 6.40 23.94
N GLN A 136 -17.61 6.95 22.80
CA GLN A 136 -18.34 6.93 21.53
C GLN A 136 -17.91 5.82 20.57
N GLY A 137 -16.99 4.93 20.98
CA GLY A 137 -16.45 3.88 20.11
C GLY A 137 -15.66 4.42 18.92
N LEU A 138 -15.12 5.64 19.03
CA LEU A 138 -14.32 6.28 17.99
C LEU A 138 -12.86 5.83 18.12
N HIS A 139 -12.26 5.37 17.01
CA HIS A 139 -10.85 5.05 16.95
C HIS A 139 -10.16 6.05 16.01
N TYR A 140 -9.30 6.91 16.56
CA TYR A 140 -8.62 8.00 15.84
C TYR A 140 -9.54 8.93 15.01
N GLY A 141 -10.73 9.25 15.53
CA GLY A 141 -11.68 10.16 14.85
C GLY A 141 -12.42 9.53 13.67
N ILE A 142 -12.19 8.24 13.39
CA ILE A 142 -12.89 7.51 12.33
C ILE A 142 -13.86 6.53 12.97
N ARG A 143 -15.15 6.69 12.64
CA ARG A 143 -16.19 5.73 12.98
C ARG A 143 -16.10 4.56 12.01
N LEU A 144 -15.61 3.41 12.48
CA LEU A 144 -15.55 2.19 11.67
C LEU A 144 -16.98 1.66 11.45
N TRP A 145 -17.36 1.61 10.16
CA TRP A 145 -18.56 1.02 9.53
C TRP A 145 -19.81 1.91 9.35
N LYS A 146 -20.14 2.06 8.04
CA LYS A 146 -21.26 2.79 7.41
C LYS A 146 -21.33 4.27 7.77
N ALA A 147 -20.69 5.12 6.97
CA ALA A 147 -20.95 6.55 6.99
C ALA A 147 -22.47 6.78 6.80
N PRO A 148 -23.19 7.34 7.79
CA PRO A 148 -24.57 7.73 7.61
C PRO A 148 -24.65 8.83 6.54
N PRO A 149 -25.80 9.02 5.87
CA PRO A 149 -25.96 10.01 4.79
C PRO A 149 -25.82 11.47 5.26
N LYS A 150 -25.62 11.73 6.54
CA LYS A 150 -25.22 13.03 7.06
C LYS A 150 -23.72 12.98 7.36
N LEU A 151 -22.97 13.40 6.36
CA LEU A 151 -21.52 13.58 6.38
C LEU A 151 -21.16 14.50 7.55
N ASP A 152 -20.35 14.01 8.47
CA ASP A 152 -19.87 14.78 9.62
C ASP A 152 -18.77 15.72 9.14
N LEU A 153 -18.84 17.01 9.48
CA LEU A 153 -17.82 18.01 9.13
C LEU A 153 -16.43 17.58 9.63
N ASP A 154 -16.41 16.80 10.71
CA ASP A 154 -15.22 16.20 11.30
C ASP A 154 -14.48 15.25 10.32
N PHE A 155 -15.19 14.52 9.45
CA PHE A 155 -14.55 13.66 8.44
C PHE A 155 -13.87 14.49 7.35
N LEU A 156 -14.50 15.59 6.94
CA LEU A 156 -13.96 16.46 5.92
C LEU A 156 -12.69 17.18 6.41
N ASP A 157 -12.66 17.58 7.68
CA ASP A 157 -11.50 18.19 8.31
C ASP A 157 -10.29 17.23 8.38
N ILE A 158 -10.53 15.94 8.64
CA ILE A 158 -9.48 14.90 8.60
C ILE A 158 -8.90 14.76 7.19
N VAL A 159 -9.77 14.71 6.16
CA VAL A 159 -9.35 14.62 4.76
C VAL A 159 -8.56 15.86 4.33
N ILE A 160 -9.02 17.05 4.71
CA ILE A 160 -8.35 18.32 4.43
C ILE A 160 -6.96 18.36 5.07
N LEU A 161 -6.84 17.97 6.34
CA LEU A 161 -5.55 17.94 7.05
C LEU A 161 -4.57 16.98 6.35
N HIS A 162 -5.04 15.82 5.91
CA HIS A 162 -4.23 14.83 5.21
C HIS A 162 -3.68 15.40 3.88
N TYR A 163 -4.52 16.06 3.08
CA TYR A 163 -4.08 16.64 1.82
C TYR A 163 -3.15 17.85 2.00
N ARG A 164 -3.30 18.63 3.07
CA ARG A 164 -2.33 19.70 3.41
C ARG A 164 -0.92 19.16 3.65
N VAL A 165 -0.80 17.98 4.25
CA VAL A 165 0.50 17.32 4.45
C VAL A 165 1.06 16.79 3.13
N ILE A 166 0.21 16.20 2.28
CA ILE A 166 0.63 15.67 0.96
C ILE A 166 1.09 16.78 0.02
N PHE A 167 0.42 17.94 0.05
CA PHE A 167 0.70 19.07 -0.82
C PHE A 167 1.51 20.17 -0.16
N ALA A 168 2.28 19.86 0.90
CA ALA A 168 3.00 20.87 1.68
C ALA A 168 3.96 21.75 0.86
N ASP A 169 4.46 21.24 -0.28
CA ASP A 169 5.36 21.96 -1.19
C ASP A 169 4.62 22.76 -2.28
N MET A 170 3.29 22.74 -2.31
CA MET A 170 2.48 23.52 -3.26
C MET A 170 2.18 24.93 -2.72
N PRO A 171 1.98 25.92 -3.61
CA PRO A 171 1.46 27.23 -3.22
C PRO A 171 0.15 27.13 -2.42
N GLU A 172 0.05 27.87 -1.31
CA GLU A 172 -1.11 27.85 -0.41
C GLU A 172 -2.41 28.21 -1.15
N GLU A 173 -2.35 29.01 -2.22
CA GLU A 173 -3.53 29.34 -3.03
C GLU A 173 -4.12 28.10 -3.72
N LEU A 174 -3.27 27.17 -4.20
CA LEU A 174 -3.72 25.93 -4.85
C LEU A 174 -4.29 24.95 -3.83
N ILE A 175 -3.66 24.84 -2.66
CA ILE A 175 -4.15 24.00 -1.55
C ILE A 175 -5.53 24.51 -1.10
N THR A 176 -5.68 25.82 -0.95
CA THR A 176 -6.94 26.46 -0.56
C THR A 176 -8.02 26.24 -1.62
N ALA A 177 -7.72 26.47 -2.90
CA ALA A 177 -8.66 26.24 -4.01
C ALA A 177 -9.12 24.78 -4.08
N PHE A 178 -8.21 23.83 -3.87
CA PHE A 178 -8.53 22.39 -3.81
C PHE A 178 -9.46 22.06 -2.64
N ILE A 179 -9.16 22.57 -1.43
CA ILE A 179 -9.99 22.38 -0.23
C ILE A 179 -11.39 22.94 -0.43
N GLU A 180 -11.51 24.15 -0.95
CA GLU A 180 -12.82 24.77 -1.23
C GLU A 180 -13.59 24.00 -2.31
N GLY A 181 -12.90 23.49 -3.34
CA GLY A 181 -13.49 22.59 -4.33
C GLY A 181 -14.02 21.30 -3.72
N MET A 182 -13.28 20.67 -2.80
CA MET A 182 -13.74 19.49 -2.07
C MET A 182 -14.99 19.82 -1.24
N LYS A 183 -14.96 20.88 -0.42
CA LYS A 183 -16.12 21.31 0.38
C LYS A 183 -17.36 21.54 -0.49
N ALA A 184 -17.19 22.24 -1.61
CA ALA A 184 -18.28 22.51 -2.55
C ALA A 184 -18.85 21.24 -3.19
N GLY A 185 -18.00 20.27 -3.53
CA GLY A 185 -18.41 18.97 -4.07
C GLY A 185 -19.14 18.10 -3.06
N TYR A 186 -18.70 18.09 -1.80
CA TYR A 186 -19.34 17.33 -0.71
C TYR A 186 -20.64 17.97 -0.19
N ALA A 187 -20.81 19.28 -0.37
CA ALA A 187 -22.04 19.98 0.00
C ALA A 187 -23.17 19.86 -1.03
N GLN A 188 -22.92 19.24 -2.20
CA GLN A 188 -23.98 19.00 -3.17
C GLN A 188 -24.96 17.95 -2.63
N PRO A 189 -26.28 18.20 -2.66
CA PRO A 189 -27.26 17.17 -2.34
C PRO A 189 -27.04 15.97 -3.27
N GLN A 190 -27.02 14.76 -2.70
CA GLN A 190 -27.00 13.55 -3.52
C GLN A 190 -28.23 13.59 -4.44
N PRO A 191 -28.09 13.37 -5.75
CA PRO A 191 -29.24 13.27 -6.64
C PRO A 191 -30.14 12.15 -6.10
N ASP A 192 -31.44 12.46 -5.97
CA ASP A 192 -32.42 11.50 -5.49
C ASP A 192 -32.28 10.21 -6.30
N LYS A 193 -31.95 9.12 -5.61
CA LYS A 193 -31.91 7.80 -6.24
C LYS A 193 -33.35 7.48 -6.64
N GLU A 194 -33.65 7.56 -7.94
CA GLU A 194 -34.92 7.04 -8.45
C GLU A 194 -35.01 5.56 -8.05
N PRO A 195 -36.13 5.13 -7.45
CA PRO A 195 -36.32 3.73 -7.09
C PRO A 195 -36.42 2.88 -8.37
N HIS A 196 -35.48 1.94 -8.52
CA HIS A 196 -35.53 0.87 -9.52
C HIS A 196 -36.40 -0.29 -9.04
#